data_AF-A0A439IES2-F1
#
_entry.id   AF-A0A439IES2-F1
#
_cell.length_a   1.000
_cell.length_b   1.000
_cell.length_c   1.000
_cell.angle_alpha   90.00
_cell.angle_beta   90.00
_cell.angle_gamma   90.00
#
_symmetry.space_group_name_H-M   'P 1'
#
loop_
_entity.id
_entity.type
_entity.pdbx_description
1 polymer ?
#
loop_
_entity_poly.entity_id
_entity_poly.type
_entity_poly.pdbx_seq_one_letter_code
_entity_poly.pdbx_strand_id
1 'polypeptide(L)'
;MWISKIELVCFKSYQHQEFTFPQPHEGKNVVLIGGLNGYGKTSILEALYLCLYGKDAMAHLARAGLKTDDVRGYPTFLEKAFNGEALRDGRDTMLVRVNVNRSKAKGIEITRKWYFRSNGSWTDEEATVRAITRNVPDMPRSDGKNGFNLADMLDDFFVPAHIAPFFFFDGEEVKKLADQSRIEQVKQGLEGLLGVVLLRSLSDRLRQFENSRRQAVVTVDEERLDQLERSLREHERQEREVAQHIEAAKDQKRLLTDEFQSLLERVTSSGGGGGDTATYKELVEEREQYRASQRENLRKQEEILSGRLPFHLASKAILDRMRHQLEAEVRYFKWEGEKLALEPRKNEFRSALEQQAIPLIDPPLSEGQRAALNQRLDAAWAALFYPPPDDCADKIVHSYLSMQNGQRRSILSVLFRSASVRFRTYCRNMAN
;
A
#
# COMPACT_ATOMS: atom_id res chain seq x y z
N MET A 1 14.91 -39.16 -1.24
CA MET A 1 14.32 -38.40 -2.36
C MET A 1 15.13 -38.69 -3.62
N TRP A 2 14.49 -38.86 -4.77
CA TRP A 2 15.17 -39.01 -6.06
C TRP A 2 14.28 -38.50 -7.19
N ILE A 3 14.91 -38.03 -8.28
CA ILE A 3 14.20 -37.75 -9.54
C ILE A 3 13.94 -39.10 -10.21
N SER A 4 12.70 -39.39 -10.57
CA SER A 4 12.29 -40.68 -11.17
C SER A 4 12.07 -40.60 -12.68
N LYS A 5 11.68 -39.42 -13.18
CA LYS A 5 11.46 -39.18 -14.61
C LYS A 5 11.76 -37.72 -14.99
N ILE A 6 12.37 -37.51 -16.15
CA ILE A 6 12.46 -36.22 -16.83
C ILE A 6 11.94 -36.42 -18.25
N GLU A 7 10.98 -35.63 -18.68
CA GLU A 7 10.40 -35.65 -20.03
C GLU A 7 10.58 -34.29 -20.68
N LEU A 8 11.16 -34.28 -21.87
CA LEU A 8 11.49 -33.10 -22.66
C LEU A 8 10.72 -33.15 -23.98
N VAL A 9 9.98 -32.09 -24.31
CA VAL A 9 9.25 -31.97 -25.57
C VAL A 9 9.58 -30.63 -26.21
N CYS A 10 10.11 -30.68 -27.44
CA CYS A 10 10.53 -29.54 -28.24
C CYS A 10 11.54 -28.63 -27.50
N PHE A 11 12.44 -29.22 -26.70
CA PHE A 11 13.45 -28.52 -25.90
C PHE A 11 14.86 -28.75 -26.47
N LYS A 12 15.49 -27.69 -26.95
CA LYS A 12 16.81 -27.69 -27.60
C LYS A 12 16.90 -28.75 -28.69
N SER A 13 17.83 -29.69 -28.59
CA SER A 13 18.00 -30.81 -29.54
C SER A 13 16.96 -31.92 -29.37
N TYR A 14 16.14 -31.89 -28.33
CA TYR A 14 15.15 -32.93 -28.05
C TYR A 14 13.78 -32.56 -28.64
N GLN A 15 13.33 -33.33 -29.64
CA GLN A 15 11.96 -33.23 -30.13
C GLN A 15 10.97 -33.84 -29.13
N HIS A 16 11.24 -35.05 -28.66
CA HIS A 16 10.52 -35.71 -27.57
C HIS A 16 11.44 -36.77 -26.97
N GLN A 17 11.78 -36.66 -25.69
CA GLN A 17 12.64 -37.63 -25.00
C GLN A 17 12.21 -37.79 -23.54
N GLU A 18 12.12 -39.05 -23.11
CA GLU A 18 11.90 -39.40 -21.72
C GLU A 18 13.14 -40.07 -21.14
N PHE A 19 13.55 -39.63 -19.96
CA PHE A 19 14.60 -40.22 -19.14
C PHE A 19 13.96 -40.77 -17.87
N THR A 20 14.15 -42.06 -17.61
CA THR A 20 13.68 -42.71 -16.38
C THR A 20 14.87 -43.08 -15.51
N PHE A 21 14.73 -42.81 -14.21
CA PHE A 21 15.79 -42.97 -13.24
C PHE A 21 15.35 -44.00 -12.18
N PRO A 22 16.15 -45.06 -11.97
CA PRO A 22 15.80 -46.09 -11.01
C PRO A 22 15.78 -45.55 -9.59
N GLN A 23 14.95 -46.15 -8.74
CA GLN A 23 14.98 -45.85 -7.31
C GLN A 23 16.35 -46.26 -6.72
N PRO A 24 17.01 -45.39 -5.93
CA PRO A 24 18.22 -45.76 -5.22
C PRO A 24 17.96 -46.95 -4.26
N HIS A 25 18.74 -48.02 -4.40
CA HIS A 25 18.64 -49.23 -3.58
C HIS A 25 20.03 -49.79 -3.28
N GLU A 26 20.25 -50.38 -2.09
CA GLU A 26 21.49 -51.10 -1.74
C GLU A 26 22.80 -50.33 -2.06
N GLY A 27 22.83 -49.02 -1.80
CA GLY A 27 24.00 -48.19 -2.08
C GLY A 27 24.24 -47.86 -3.57
N LYS A 28 23.38 -48.32 -4.49
CA LYS A 28 23.38 -47.94 -5.91
C LYS A 28 22.55 -46.66 -6.10
N ASN A 29 23.17 -45.51 -5.84
CA ASN A 29 22.55 -44.18 -5.95
C ASN A 29 23.14 -43.30 -7.07
N VAL A 30 24.02 -43.86 -7.91
CA VAL A 30 24.68 -43.16 -9.02
C VAL A 30 24.07 -43.59 -10.34
N VAL A 31 23.61 -42.62 -11.14
CA VAL A 31 23.17 -42.85 -12.52
C VAL A 31 24.11 -42.10 -13.45
N LEU A 32 24.68 -42.81 -14.42
CA LEU A 32 25.55 -42.22 -15.42
C LEU A 32 24.76 -41.95 -16.70
N ILE A 33 24.72 -40.69 -17.12
CA ILE A 33 24.20 -40.29 -18.44
C ILE A 33 25.40 -40.07 -19.36
N GLY A 34 25.67 -41.06 -20.23
CA GLY A 34 26.72 -41.00 -21.23
C GLY A 34 26.24 -40.37 -22.53
N GLY A 35 27.06 -39.51 -23.13
CA GLY A 35 26.79 -38.94 -24.44
C GLY A 35 28.02 -38.20 -24.97
N LEU A 36 28.14 -38.08 -26.29
CA LEU A 36 29.19 -37.28 -26.92
C LEU A 36 28.98 -35.78 -26.64
N ASN A 37 30.00 -34.96 -26.81
CA ASN A 37 29.85 -33.50 -26.66
C ASN A 37 28.90 -32.96 -27.72
N GLY A 38 27.99 -32.07 -27.33
CA GLY A 38 26.94 -31.54 -28.20
C GLY A 38 25.64 -32.36 -28.27
N TYR A 39 25.58 -33.56 -27.68
CA TYR A 39 24.38 -34.43 -27.71
C TYR A 39 23.34 -34.12 -26.61
N GLY A 40 23.43 -32.95 -25.96
CA GLY A 40 22.40 -32.47 -25.03
C GLY A 40 22.58 -32.84 -23.56
N LYS A 41 23.75 -33.33 -23.12
CA LYS A 41 24.03 -33.60 -21.69
C LYS A 41 23.72 -32.38 -20.79
N THR A 42 24.29 -31.23 -21.12
CA THR A 42 24.04 -29.95 -20.44
C THR A 42 22.58 -29.51 -20.59
N SER A 43 21.96 -29.79 -21.74
CA SER A 43 20.54 -29.49 -21.98
C SER A 43 19.60 -30.21 -21.02
N ILE A 44 19.93 -31.44 -20.58
CA ILE A 44 19.15 -32.16 -19.56
C ILE A 44 19.22 -31.42 -18.22
N LEU A 45 20.42 -30.99 -17.82
CA LEU A 45 20.63 -30.24 -16.58
C LEU A 45 19.89 -28.90 -16.59
N GLU A 46 19.98 -28.17 -17.70
CA GLU A 46 19.27 -26.90 -17.88
C GLU A 46 17.75 -27.09 -17.88
N ALA A 47 17.23 -28.12 -18.55
CA ALA A 47 15.80 -28.41 -18.56
C ALA A 47 15.28 -28.71 -17.14
N LEU A 48 16.03 -29.49 -16.36
CA LEU A 48 15.72 -29.77 -14.97
C LEU A 48 15.65 -28.48 -14.16
N TYR A 49 16.67 -27.61 -14.27
CA TYR A 49 16.70 -26.31 -13.60
C TYR A 49 15.51 -25.43 -13.95
N LEU A 50 15.23 -25.32 -15.24
CA LEU A 50 14.16 -24.49 -15.78
C LEU A 50 12.79 -24.99 -15.32
N CYS A 51 12.58 -26.31 -15.32
CA CYS A 51 11.34 -26.92 -14.85
C CYS A 51 11.09 -26.66 -13.36
N LEU A 52 12.14 -26.72 -12.52
CA LEU A 52 12.01 -26.46 -11.09
C LEU A 52 11.78 -24.96 -10.83
N TYR A 53 12.71 -24.10 -11.24
CA TYR A 53 12.76 -22.71 -10.76
C TYR A 53 12.28 -21.64 -11.76
N GLY A 54 11.97 -22.01 -13.00
CA GLY A 54 11.47 -21.08 -14.03
C GLY A 54 12.40 -19.87 -14.21
N LYS A 55 11.85 -18.65 -14.13
CA LYS A 55 12.60 -17.39 -14.25
C LYS A 55 13.74 -17.26 -13.25
N ASP A 56 13.58 -17.78 -12.03
CA ASP A 56 14.61 -17.68 -10.99
C ASP A 56 15.83 -18.53 -11.34
N ALA A 57 15.66 -19.56 -12.18
CA ALA A 57 16.77 -20.36 -12.69
C ALA A 57 17.82 -19.49 -13.40
N MET A 58 17.46 -18.38 -14.06
CA MET A 58 18.40 -17.57 -14.84
C MET A 58 19.55 -17.00 -13.99
N ALA A 59 19.25 -16.47 -12.81
CA ALA A 59 20.26 -15.93 -11.89
C ALA A 59 21.11 -17.03 -11.22
N HIS A 60 20.65 -18.28 -11.27
CA HIS A 60 21.33 -19.43 -10.67
C HIS A 60 22.11 -20.25 -11.70
N LEU A 61 21.65 -20.33 -12.95
CA LEU A 61 22.35 -20.96 -14.08
C LEU A 61 23.68 -20.24 -14.34
N ALA A 62 23.68 -18.90 -14.34
CA ALA A 62 24.90 -18.09 -14.43
C ALA A 62 25.92 -18.42 -13.33
N ARG A 63 25.44 -18.66 -12.10
CA ARG A 63 26.28 -19.01 -10.93
C ARG A 63 26.72 -20.48 -10.92
N ALA A 64 25.95 -21.37 -11.55
CA ALA A 64 26.29 -22.79 -11.71
C ALA A 64 27.31 -23.03 -12.85
N GLY A 65 27.88 -21.96 -13.44
CA GLY A 65 28.86 -22.03 -14.51
C GLY A 65 28.27 -22.20 -15.91
N LEU A 66 26.95 -22.16 -16.06
CA LEU A 66 26.28 -22.25 -17.36
C LEU A 66 26.28 -20.87 -18.02
N LYS A 67 26.85 -20.78 -19.22
CA LYS A 67 26.98 -19.54 -20.00
C LYS A 67 25.60 -18.97 -20.32
N THR A 68 25.12 -18.05 -19.51
CA THR A 68 24.04 -17.13 -19.89
C THR A 68 24.67 -15.96 -20.61
N ASP A 69 24.34 -15.75 -21.89
CA ASP A 69 24.74 -14.52 -22.59
C ASP A 69 24.17 -13.33 -21.81
N ASP A 70 25.06 -12.56 -21.19
CA ASP A 70 24.86 -11.65 -20.05
C ASP A 70 23.97 -10.41 -20.31
N VAL A 71 23.15 -10.39 -21.36
CA VAL A 71 22.52 -9.14 -21.84
C VAL A 71 21.03 -9.26 -22.19
N ARG A 72 20.44 -10.47 -22.29
CA ARG A 72 19.05 -10.60 -22.79
C ARG A 72 18.21 -11.66 -22.06
N GLY A 73 17.89 -11.44 -20.78
CA GLY A 73 16.74 -12.00 -20.02
C GLY A 73 16.27 -13.47 -20.16
N TYR A 74 15.23 -13.81 -19.40
CA TYR A 74 14.49 -15.08 -19.50
C TYR A 74 13.86 -15.35 -20.89
N PRO A 75 13.29 -14.35 -21.60
CA PRO A 75 12.66 -14.57 -22.91
C PRO A 75 13.62 -15.08 -23.98
N THR A 76 14.79 -14.46 -24.15
CA THR A 76 15.74 -14.86 -25.21
C THR A 76 16.32 -16.24 -24.93
N PHE A 77 16.45 -16.63 -23.67
CA PHE A 77 16.80 -18.01 -23.32
C PHE A 77 15.74 -18.99 -23.81
N LEU A 78 14.45 -18.73 -23.55
CA LEU A 78 13.35 -19.59 -24.00
C LEU A 78 13.28 -19.68 -25.53
N GLU A 79 13.44 -18.56 -26.24
CA GLU A 79 13.44 -18.50 -27.70
C GLU A 79 14.60 -19.32 -28.31
N LYS A 80 15.78 -19.28 -27.68
CA LYS A 80 16.93 -20.11 -28.07
C LYS A 80 16.76 -21.58 -27.67
N ALA A 81 16.06 -21.85 -26.57
CA ALA A 81 15.80 -23.19 -26.09
C ALA A 81 14.71 -23.90 -26.88
N PHE A 82 13.84 -23.19 -27.59
CA PHE A 82 12.81 -23.81 -28.42
C PHE A 82 13.43 -24.57 -29.60
N ASN A 83 13.02 -25.82 -29.81
CA ASN A 83 13.57 -26.66 -30.86
C ASN A 83 13.28 -26.07 -32.26
N GLY A 84 14.33 -25.89 -33.07
CA GLY A 84 14.20 -25.26 -34.39
C GLY A 84 13.45 -26.09 -35.44
N GLU A 85 13.41 -27.42 -35.31
CA GLU A 85 12.59 -28.28 -36.18
C GLU A 85 11.11 -28.17 -35.80
N ALA A 86 10.81 -28.14 -34.50
CA ALA A 86 9.45 -27.92 -34.00
C ALA A 86 8.88 -26.58 -34.50
N LEU A 87 9.69 -25.52 -34.52
CA LEU A 87 9.30 -24.23 -35.09
C LEU A 87 9.00 -24.31 -36.60
N ARG A 88 9.82 -25.06 -37.37
CA ARG A 88 9.60 -25.27 -38.81
C ARG A 88 8.34 -26.10 -39.09
N ASP A 89 8.05 -27.06 -38.22
CA ASP A 89 6.86 -27.91 -38.28
C ASP A 89 5.59 -27.20 -37.77
N GLY A 90 5.68 -25.90 -37.42
CA GLY A 90 4.55 -25.09 -36.98
C GLY A 90 4.07 -25.41 -35.56
N ARG A 91 4.88 -26.07 -34.74
CA ARG A 91 4.58 -26.24 -33.31
C ARG A 91 4.78 -24.93 -32.58
N ASP A 92 3.97 -24.71 -31.56
CA ASP A 92 3.89 -23.49 -30.78
C ASP A 92 4.18 -23.72 -29.29
N THR A 93 4.56 -24.95 -28.91
CA THR A 93 4.64 -25.36 -27.51
C THR A 93 5.92 -26.12 -27.18
N MET A 94 6.52 -25.77 -26.04
CA MET A 94 7.64 -26.47 -25.42
C MET A 94 7.21 -26.97 -24.05
N LEU A 95 7.61 -28.17 -23.65
CA LEU A 95 7.24 -28.75 -22.36
C LEU A 95 8.42 -29.45 -21.71
N VAL A 96 8.57 -29.22 -20.41
CA VAL A 96 9.46 -29.99 -19.55
C VAL A 96 8.68 -30.49 -18.35
N ARG A 97 8.73 -31.80 -18.11
CA ARG A 97 8.10 -32.46 -16.96
C ARG A 97 9.15 -33.20 -16.13
N VAL A 98 9.09 -33.04 -14.81
CA VAL A 98 10.01 -33.65 -13.86
C VAL A 98 9.21 -34.32 -12.75
N ASN A 99 9.48 -35.59 -12.50
CA ASN A 99 8.88 -36.35 -11.41
C ASN A 99 9.91 -36.57 -10.31
N VAL A 100 9.58 -36.11 -9.11
CA VAL A 100 10.43 -36.22 -7.93
C VAL A 100 9.72 -37.05 -6.87
N ASN A 101 10.34 -38.15 -6.46
CA ASN A 101 9.81 -39.01 -5.42
C ASN A 101 10.52 -38.76 -4.09
N ARG A 102 9.77 -38.45 -3.03
CA ARG A 102 10.31 -38.35 -1.66
C ARG A 102 10.43 -39.74 -1.02
N SER A 103 9.44 -40.60 -1.28
CA SER A 103 9.38 -42.00 -0.84
C SER A 103 8.74 -42.89 -1.92
N LYS A 104 8.67 -44.21 -1.70
CA LYS A 104 7.95 -45.13 -2.61
C LYS A 104 6.46 -44.78 -2.79
N ALA A 105 5.87 -44.05 -1.84
CA ALA A 105 4.44 -43.77 -1.82
C ALA A 105 4.10 -42.28 -1.99
N LYS A 106 5.09 -41.37 -2.01
CA LYS A 106 4.85 -39.93 -2.13
C LYS A 106 5.87 -39.29 -3.08
N GLY A 107 5.37 -38.59 -4.09
CA GLY A 107 6.14 -37.82 -5.04
C GLY A 107 5.37 -36.59 -5.52
N ILE A 108 6.00 -35.81 -6.39
CA ILE A 108 5.40 -34.71 -7.12
C ILE A 108 5.78 -34.80 -8.59
N GLU A 109 4.88 -34.41 -9.47
CA GLU A 109 5.11 -34.19 -10.89
C GLU A 109 4.99 -32.68 -11.14
N ILE A 110 6.06 -32.08 -11.64
CA ILE A 110 6.12 -30.66 -11.99
C ILE A 110 6.14 -30.61 -13.51
N THR A 111 5.21 -29.88 -14.11
CA THR A 111 5.16 -29.67 -15.55
C THR A 111 5.19 -28.17 -15.83
N ARG A 112 6.20 -27.72 -16.59
CA ARG A 112 6.24 -26.37 -17.15
C ARG A 112 6.06 -26.44 -18.66
N LYS A 113 5.18 -25.57 -19.16
CA LYS A 113 4.85 -25.47 -20.57
C LYS A 113 5.01 -24.01 -21.01
N TRP A 114 5.68 -23.80 -22.12
CA TRP A 114 5.88 -22.48 -22.72
C TRP A 114 5.20 -22.42 -24.08
N TYR A 115 4.61 -21.26 -24.38
CA TYR A 115 3.89 -20.99 -25.61
C TYR A 115 4.64 -19.96 -26.46
N PHE A 116 4.72 -20.22 -27.76
CA PHE A 116 5.46 -19.43 -28.74
C PHE A 116 4.56 -19.02 -29.91
N ARG A 117 4.87 -17.89 -30.53
CA ARG A 117 4.25 -17.51 -31.80
C ARG A 117 4.92 -18.25 -32.96
N SER A 118 4.31 -18.20 -34.14
CA SER A 118 4.86 -18.74 -35.39
C SER A 118 6.22 -18.15 -35.79
N ASN A 119 6.57 -16.96 -35.28
CA ASN A 119 7.88 -16.34 -35.48
C ASN A 119 8.94 -16.78 -34.45
N GLY A 120 8.60 -17.69 -33.54
CA GLY A 120 9.49 -18.18 -32.47
C GLY A 120 9.55 -17.31 -31.22
N SER A 121 8.81 -16.20 -31.15
CA SER A 121 8.79 -15.35 -29.94
C SER A 121 7.98 -15.97 -28.81
N TRP A 122 8.52 -15.93 -27.59
CA TRP A 122 7.83 -16.40 -26.38
C TRP A 122 6.61 -15.51 -26.08
N THR A 123 5.49 -16.12 -25.72
CA THR A 123 4.22 -15.42 -25.44
C THR A 123 3.75 -15.60 -24.01
N ASP A 124 3.68 -16.85 -23.56
CA ASP A 124 3.10 -17.19 -22.26
C ASP A 124 3.77 -18.45 -21.67
N GLU A 125 3.59 -18.65 -20.37
CA GLU A 125 4.05 -19.85 -19.67
C GLU A 125 3.01 -20.35 -18.67
N GLU A 126 2.97 -21.68 -18.49
CA GLU A 126 2.11 -22.34 -17.53
C GLU A 126 2.94 -23.35 -16.72
N ALA A 127 2.92 -23.21 -15.40
CA ALA A 127 3.51 -24.17 -14.49
C ALA A 127 2.42 -24.88 -13.69
N THR A 128 2.46 -26.20 -13.65
CA THR A 128 1.52 -27.04 -12.91
C THR A 128 2.25 -28.07 -12.07
N VAL A 129 1.69 -28.40 -10.91
CA VAL A 129 2.19 -29.46 -10.05
C VAL A 129 1.08 -30.43 -9.68
N ARG A 130 1.42 -31.72 -9.64
CA ARG A 130 0.55 -32.80 -9.17
C ARG A 130 1.25 -33.54 -8.05
N ALA A 131 0.59 -33.71 -6.91
CA ALA A 131 1.06 -34.64 -5.89
C ALA A 131 0.80 -36.07 -6.39
N ILE A 132 1.75 -36.97 -6.17
CA ILE A 132 1.62 -38.38 -6.51
C ILE A 132 1.61 -39.17 -5.20
N THR A 133 0.47 -39.78 -4.87
CA THR A 133 0.33 -40.65 -3.70
C THR A 133 0.11 -42.09 -4.16
N ARG A 134 1.02 -43.00 -3.81
CA ARG A 134 1.00 -44.42 -4.23
C ARG A 134 0.80 -44.61 -5.74
N ASN A 135 1.55 -43.86 -6.54
CA ASN A 135 1.46 -43.82 -8.02
C ASN A 135 0.13 -43.32 -8.60
N VAL A 136 -0.75 -42.73 -7.77
CA VAL A 136 -1.95 -42.05 -8.24
C VAL A 136 -1.70 -40.54 -8.23
N PRO A 137 -1.77 -39.86 -9.38
CA PRO A 137 -1.67 -38.40 -9.45
C PRO A 137 -2.96 -37.73 -8.94
N ASP A 138 -2.80 -36.74 -8.06
CA ASP A 138 -3.87 -35.82 -7.66
C ASP A 138 -4.15 -34.77 -8.75
N MET A 139 -5.20 -33.96 -8.53
CA MET A 139 -5.55 -32.86 -9.43
C MET A 139 -4.38 -31.86 -9.57
N PRO A 140 -4.10 -31.39 -10.80
CA PRO A 140 -3.06 -30.39 -11.02
C PRO A 140 -3.40 -29.07 -10.36
N ARG A 141 -2.42 -28.48 -9.67
CA ARG A 141 -2.45 -27.12 -9.16
C ARG A 141 -1.59 -26.25 -10.07
N SER A 142 -2.16 -25.19 -10.63
CA SER A 142 -1.41 -24.22 -11.43
C SER A 142 -0.76 -23.16 -10.53
N ASP A 143 0.48 -22.80 -10.85
CA ASP A 143 1.22 -21.72 -10.19
C ASP A 143 0.49 -20.37 -10.35
N GLY A 144 0.43 -19.57 -9.28
CA GLY A 144 -0.22 -18.27 -9.24
C GLY A 144 -1.77 -18.29 -9.20
N LYS A 145 -2.42 -19.46 -9.27
CA LYS A 145 -3.88 -19.60 -9.17
C LYS A 145 -4.29 -20.07 -7.76
N ASN A 146 -5.46 -19.61 -7.28
CA ASN A 146 -6.01 -19.99 -5.96
C ASN A 146 -5.04 -19.78 -4.79
N GLY A 147 -4.14 -18.78 -4.88
CA GLY A 147 -3.12 -18.51 -3.87
C GLY A 147 -2.03 -19.58 -3.76
N PHE A 148 -1.92 -20.47 -4.73
CA PHE A 148 -0.86 -21.49 -4.77
C PHE A 148 0.39 -20.92 -5.44
N ASN A 149 1.52 -21.02 -4.75
CA ASN A 149 2.83 -20.64 -5.26
C ASN A 149 3.71 -21.90 -5.33
N LEU A 150 4.17 -22.21 -6.54
CA LEU A 150 5.02 -23.38 -6.78
C LEU A 150 6.38 -23.24 -6.07
N ALA A 151 6.93 -22.03 -5.95
CA ALA A 151 8.20 -21.79 -5.28
C ALA A 151 8.14 -22.21 -3.79
N ASP A 152 7.09 -21.82 -3.08
CA ASP A 152 6.90 -22.16 -1.65
C ASP A 152 6.81 -23.68 -1.45
N MET A 153 6.11 -24.38 -2.37
CA MET A 153 6.02 -25.85 -2.32
C MET A 153 7.37 -26.52 -2.61
N LEU A 154 8.17 -25.95 -3.51
CA LEU A 154 9.51 -26.45 -3.84
C LEU A 154 10.49 -26.24 -2.70
N ASP A 155 10.38 -25.14 -1.97
CA ASP A 155 11.22 -24.89 -0.78
C ASP A 155 10.97 -25.93 0.32
N ASP A 156 9.72 -26.42 0.46
CA ASP A 156 9.34 -27.46 1.43
C ASP A 156 9.64 -28.90 0.97
N PHE A 157 9.48 -29.17 -0.33
CA PHE A 157 9.54 -30.53 -0.88
C PHE A 157 10.88 -30.87 -1.54
N PHE A 158 11.59 -29.86 -2.04
CA PHE A 158 12.83 -29.99 -2.81
C PHE A 158 13.89 -29.02 -2.31
N VAL A 159 14.92 -28.80 -3.12
CA VAL A 159 16.03 -27.88 -2.87
C VAL A 159 15.56 -26.47 -3.23
N PRO A 160 15.65 -25.46 -2.34
CA PRO A 160 15.39 -24.07 -2.70
C PRO A 160 16.29 -23.54 -3.82
N ALA A 161 15.77 -22.60 -4.63
CA ALA A 161 16.48 -22.06 -5.79
C ALA A 161 17.89 -21.50 -5.45
N HIS A 162 18.02 -20.87 -4.28
CA HIS A 162 19.26 -20.24 -3.84
C HIS A 162 20.38 -21.22 -3.47
N ILE A 163 20.05 -22.45 -3.09
CA ILE A 163 21.04 -23.51 -2.84
C ILE A 163 21.16 -24.52 -3.98
N ALA A 164 20.30 -24.45 -4.99
CA ALA A 164 20.34 -25.33 -6.15
C ALA A 164 21.74 -25.45 -6.80
N PRO A 165 22.54 -24.37 -6.96
CA PRO A 165 23.88 -24.47 -7.55
C PRO A 165 24.86 -25.39 -6.82
N PHE A 166 24.61 -25.73 -5.55
CA PHE A 166 25.42 -26.72 -4.82
C PHE A 166 25.13 -28.16 -5.22
N PHE A 167 23.89 -28.45 -5.64
CA PHE A 167 23.44 -29.80 -5.98
C PHE A 167 23.50 -30.06 -7.48
N PHE A 168 23.38 -29.01 -8.29
CA PHE A 168 23.34 -29.08 -9.73
C PHE A 168 24.42 -28.17 -10.32
N PHE A 169 25.51 -28.76 -10.77
CA PHE A 169 26.66 -28.03 -11.30
C PHE A 169 27.26 -28.76 -12.50
N ASP A 170 27.90 -28.00 -13.39
CA ASP A 170 28.66 -28.56 -14.51
C ASP A 170 30.04 -29.02 -14.03
N GLY A 171 30.36 -30.29 -14.28
CA GLY A 171 31.64 -30.90 -13.96
C GLY A 171 32.84 -30.23 -14.62
N GLU A 172 32.66 -29.59 -15.78
CA GLU A 172 33.73 -28.86 -16.48
C GLU A 172 34.09 -27.55 -15.76
N GLU A 173 33.12 -26.92 -15.11
CA GLU A 173 33.28 -25.67 -14.35
C GLU A 173 33.73 -25.92 -12.89
N VAL A 174 33.75 -27.18 -12.42
CA VAL A 174 34.31 -27.56 -11.11
C VAL A 174 35.77 -27.12 -10.96
N LYS A 175 36.53 -27.06 -12.07
CA LYS A 175 37.90 -26.52 -12.06
C LYS A 175 37.94 -25.02 -11.76
N LYS A 176 36.98 -24.22 -12.27
CA LYS A 176 36.88 -22.79 -11.93
C LYS A 176 36.32 -22.55 -10.53
N LEU A 177 35.44 -23.45 -10.06
CA LEU A 177 34.93 -23.46 -8.69
C LEU A 177 36.01 -23.84 -7.65
N ALA A 178 37.08 -24.52 -8.06
CA ALA A 178 38.21 -24.84 -7.19
C ALA A 178 39.17 -23.65 -6.98
N ASP A 179 39.25 -22.73 -7.96
CA ASP A 179 40.14 -21.56 -7.92
C ASP A 179 39.53 -20.36 -7.16
N GLN A 180 38.20 -20.27 -7.07
CA GLN A 180 37.52 -19.29 -6.22
C GLN A 180 37.37 -19.87 -4.81
N SER A 181 37.71 -19.09 -3.77
CA SER A 181 37.80 -19.57 -2.39
C SER A 181 36.55 -20.35 -1.97
N ARG A 182 36.69 -21.68 -1.87
CA ARG A 182 35.67 -22.66 -1.47
C ARG A 182 34.84 -22.19 -0.26
N ILE A 183 35.47 -21.44 0.63
CA ILE A 183 34.90 -20.90 1.86
C ILE A 183 33.82 -19.86 1.59
N GLU A 184 34.01 -18.91 0.67
CA GLU A 184 33.03 -17.85 0.44
C GLU A 184 31.79 -18.34 -0.29
N GLN A 185 31.93 -19.28 -1.22
CA GLN A 185 30.75 -19.91 -1.82
C GLN A 185 30.03 -20.79 -0.80
N VAL A 186 30.73 -21.66 -0.06
CA VAL A 186 30.11 -22.47 1.01
C VAL A 186 29.42 -21.60 2.06
N LYS A 187 30.04 -20.48 2.44
CA LYS A 187 29.45 -19.48 3.32
C LYS A 187 28.22 -18.84 2.69
N GLN A 188 28.24 -18.48 1.41
CA GLN A 188 27.08 -17.93 0.70
C GLN A 188 25.94 -18.96 0.56
N GLY A 189 26.26 -20.25 0.41
CA GLY A 189 25.30 -21.35 0.42
C GLY A 189 24.67 -21.59 1.79
N LEU A 190 25.49 -21.56 2.85
CA LEU A 190 25.05 -21.61 4.25
C LEU A 190 24.23 -20.36 4.63
N GLU A 191 24.66 -19.17 4.23
CA GLU A 191 23.92 -17.91 4.37
C GLU A 191 22.60 -17.96 3.59
N GLY A 192 22.58 -18.66 2.45
CA GLY A 192 21.36 -18.98 1.70
C GLY A 192 20.40 -19.82 2.53
N LEU A 193 20.87 -20.97 3.05
CA LEU A 193 20.10 -21.86 3.94
C LEU A 193 19.58 -21.13 5.19
N LEU A 194 20.37 -20.21 5.74
CA LEU A 194 20.03 -19.41 6.92
C LEU A 194 19.13 -18.20 6.58
N GLY A 195 18.78 -17.98 5.31
CA GLY A 195 17.96 -16.84 4.88
C GLY A 195 18.67 -15.48 4.95
N VAL A 196 19.97 -15.45 5.24
CA VAL A 196 20.79 -14.23 5.35
C VAL A 196 20.90 -13.53 4.00
N VAL A 197 20.92 -14.28 2.90
CA VAL A 197 20.94 -13.72 1.54
C VAL A 197 19.68 -12.88 1.25
N LEU A 198 18.51 -13.33 1.73
CA LEU A 198 17.26 -12.58 1.61
C LEU A 198 17.29 -11.29 2.43
N LEU A 199 17.78 -11.38 3.68
CA LEU A 199 17.93 -10.21 4.56
C LEU A 199 18.92 -9.18 3.98
N ARG A 200 20.02 -9.65 3.38
CA ARG A 200 21.01 -8.79 2.73
C ARG A 200 20.44 -8.12 1.49
N SER A 201 19.72 -8.86 0.65
CA SER A 201 19.02 -8.31 -0.52
C SER A 201 17.96 -7.28 -0.11
N LEU A 202 17.20 -7.54 0.96
CA LEU A 202 16.25 -6.58 1.51
C LEU A 202 16.95 -5.32 2.01
N SER A 203 18.04 -5.47 2.75
CA SER A 203 18.87 -4.34 3.22
C SER A 203 19.38 -3.50 2.05
N ASP A 204 19.90 -4.13 1.00
CA ASP A 204 20.41 -3.43 -0.18
C ASP A 204 19.28 -2.70 -0.94
N ARG A 205 18.10 -3.34 -1.09
CA ARG A 205 16.91 -2.70 -1.66
C ARG A 205 16.43 -1.52 -0.83
N LEU A 206 16.43 -1.64 0.50
CA LEU A 206 16.06 -0.55 1.40
C LEU A 206 17.06 0.62 1.31
N ARG A 207 18.36 0.33 1.19
CA ARG A 207 19.39 1.36 0.95
C ARG A 207 19.22 2.04 -0.41
N GLN A 208 18.93 1.27 -1.46
CA GLN A 208 18.63 1.84 -2.77
C GLN A 208 17.37 2.70 -2.72
N PHE A 209 16.31 2.23 -2.06
CA PHE A 209 15.08 2.99 -1.87
C PHE A 209 15.33 4.28 -1.06
N GLU A 210 16.13 4.22 0.00
CA GLU A 210 16.56 5.39 0.77
C GLU A 210 17.31 6.38 -0.15
N ASN A 211 18.28 5.90 -0.93
CA ASN A 211 19.05 6.74 -1.84
C ASN A 211 18.16 7.35 -2.94
N SER A 212 17.22 6.59 -3.50
CA SER A 212 16.27 7.10 -4.49
C SER A 212 15.29 8.10 -3.89
N ARG A 213 14.83 7.90 -2.65
CA ARG A 213 14.02 8.90 -1.95
C ARG A 213 14.82 10.14 -1.58
N ARG A 214 16.07 10.00 -1.13
CA ARG A 214 16.98 11.13 -0.89
C ARG A 214 17.20 11.92 -2.19
N GLN A 215 17.47 11.26 -3.31
CA GLN A 215 17.63 11.92 -4.61
C GLN A 215 16.34 12.59 -5.10
N ALA A 216 15.17 11.98 -4.89
CA ALA A 216 13.87 12.58 -5.22
C ALA A 216 13.48 13.74 -4.28
N VAL A 217 14.11 13.86 -3.11
CA VAL A 217 13.95 14.98 -2.18
C VAL A 217 15.00 16.09 -2.45
N VAL A 218 16.17 15.76 -3.00
CA VAL A 218 17.21 16.73 -3.41
C VAL A 218 16.78 17.57 -4.62
N THR A 219 15.74 17.18 -5.35
CA THR A 219 15.04 18.06 -6.33
C THR A 219 14.02 19.01 -5.67
N VAL A 220 14.21 19.37 -4.40
CA VAL A 220 13.70 20.64 -3.89
C VAL A 220 14.87 21.61 -3.98
N ASP A 221 14.88 22.39 -5.07
CA ASP A 221 15.82 23.47 -5.40
C ASP A 221 16.59 23.99 -4.17
N GLU A 222 17.79 23.48 -3.88
CA GLU A 222 18.66 24.03 -2.84
C GLU A 222 18.88 25.54 -3.07
N GLU A 223 18.96 25.97 -4.33
CA GLU A 223 19.03 27.38 -4.71
C GLU A 223 17.78 28.18 -4.30
N ARG A 224 16.59 27.57 -4.39
CA ARG A 224 15.33 28.23 -4.02
C ARG A 224 15.15 28.25 -2.51
N LEU A 225 15.63 27.22 -1.81
CA LEU A 225 15.71 27.20 -0.35
C LEU A 225 16.66 28.30 0.15
N ASP A 226 17.85 28.42 -0.44
CA ASP A 226 18.80 29.48 -0.14
C ASP A 226 18.23 30.87 -0.43
N GLN A 227 17.52 31.03 -1.55
CA GLN A 227 16.84 32.29 -1.87
C GLN A 227 15.73 32.61 -0.86
N LEU A 228 14.90 31.63 -0.50
CA LEU A 228 13.85 31.81 0.51
C LEU A 228 14.44 32.15 1.88
N GLU A 229 15.53 31.51 2.28
CA GLU A 229 16.18 31.78 3.57
C GLU A 229 16.75 33.21 3.61
N ARG A 230 17.37 33.67 2.51
CA ARG A 230 17.85 35.06 2.39
C ARG A 230 16.69 36.06 2.44
N SER A 231 15.61 35.78 1.72
CA SER A 231 14.41 36.63 1.75
C SER A 231 13.78 36.66 3.14
N LEU A 232 13.71 35.52 3.83
CA LEU A 232 13.18 35.44 5.20
C LEU A 232 14.02 36.28 6.16
N ARG A 233 15.35 36.14 6.13
CA ARG A 233 16.25 36.93 6.99
C ARG A 233 16.14 38.42 6.72
N GLU A 234 15.97 38.84 5.47
CA GLU A 234 15.77 40.25 5.12
C GLU A 234 14.42 40.76 5.62
N HIS A 235 13.35 39.99 5.47
CA HIS A 235 12.03 40.36 6.01
C HIS A 235 12.02 40.43 7.54
N GLU A 236 12.67 39.51 8.24
CA GLU A 236 12.83 39.56 9.70
C GLU A 236 13.66 40.77 10.17
N ARG A 237 14.60 41.23 9.35
CA ARG A 237 15.37 42.46 9.62
C ARG A 237 14.47 43.68 9.47
N GLN A 238 13.73 43.76 8.37
CA GLN A 238 12.77 44.84 8.11
C GLN A 238 11.68 44.91 9.17
N GLU A 239 11.15 43.77 9.62
CA GLU A 239 10.16 43.72 10.70
C GLU A 239 10.74 44.29 12.00
N ARG A 240 11.98 43.93 12.35
CA ARG A 240 12.66 44.47 13.53
C ARG A 240 12.90 45.98 13.44
N GLU A 241 13.31 46.49 12.28
CA GLU A 241 13.48 47.93 12.05
C GLU A 241 12.15 48.68 12.16
N VAL A 242 11.10 48.18 11.53
CA VAL A 242 9.76 48.77 11.61
C VAL A 242 9.23 48.74 13.05
N ALA A 243 9.43 47.64 13.79
CA ALA A 243 9.04 47.55 15.19
C ALA A 243 9.75 48.59 16.06
N GLN A 244 11.06 48.81 15.83
CA GLN A 244 11.81 49.86 16.53
C GLN A 244 11.29 51.26 16.19
N HIS A 245 10.99 51.53 14.92
CA HIS A 245 10.38 52.79 14.51
C HIS A 245 9.00 53.02 15.13
N ILE A 246 8.19 51.96 15.26
CA ILE A 246 6.88 52.04 15.92
C ILE A 246 7.04 52.38 17.41
N GLU A 247 7.97 51.73 18.13
CA GLU A 247 8.19 52.05 19.55
C GLU A 247 8.73 53.47 19.72
N ALA A 248 9.69 53.90 18.91
CA ALA A 248 10.18 55.28 18.92
C ALA A 248 9.06 56.31 18.66
N ALA A 249 8.18 56.03 17.69
CA ALA A 249 7.03 56.88 17.40
C ALA A 249 5.99 56.89 18.54
N LYS A 250 5.79 55.77 19.22
CA LYS A 250 4.92 55.70 20.42
C LYS A 250 5.50 56.52 21.57
N ASP A 251 6.80 56.45 21.80
CA ASP A 251 7.46 57.22 22.84
C ASP A 251 7.41 58.72 22.55
N GLN A 252 7.68 59.13 21.30
CA GLN A 252 7.47 60.52 20.87
C GLN A 252 6.04 60.97 21.07
N LYS A 253 5.06 60.14 20.71
CA LYS A 253 3.64 60.45 20.93
C LYS A 253 3.32 60.60 22.41
N ARG A 254 3.86 59.76 23.29
CA ARG A 254 3.67 59.87 24.75
C ARG A 254 4.24 61.19 25.26
N LEU A 255 5.49 61.51 24.92
CA LEU A 255 6.13 62.77 25.30
C LEU A 255 5.31 63.99 24.86
N LEU A 256 4.87 64.01 23.60
CA LEU A 256 4.02 65.09 23.06
C LEU A 256 2.65 65.14 23.76
N THR A 257 2.09 64.00 24.16
CA THR A 257 0.81 63.95 24.89
C THR A 257 0.97 64.47 26.31
N ASP A 258 2.04 64.09 26.99
CA ASP A 258 2.36 64.56 28.35
C ASP A 258 2.68 66.07 28.34
N GLU A 259 3.43 66.53 27.33
CA GLU A 259 3.70 67.96 27.12
C GLU A 259 2.40 68.73 26.85
N PHE A 260 1.56 68.23 25.94
CA PHE A 260 0.24 68.80 25.66
C PHE A 260 -0.62 68.87 26.94
N GLN A 261 -0.64 67.82 27.74
CA GLN A 261 -1.43 67.76 28.96
C GLN A 261 -0.89 68.72 30.04
N SER A 262 0.43 68.86 30.16
CA SER A 262 1.05 69.84 31.05
C SER A 262 0.78 71.29 30.62
N LEU A 263 0.77 71.56 29.31
CA LEU A 263 0.42 72.86 28.75
C LEU A 263 -1.06 73.15 28.98
N LEU A 264 -1.94 72.15 28.81
CA LEU A 264 -3.36 72.26 29.08
C LEU A 264 -3.62 72.55 30.57
N GLU A 265 -2.94 71.85 31.48
CA GLU A 265 -3.00 72.10 32.93
C GLU A 265 -2.49 73.50 33.29
N ARG A 266 -1.40 73.97 32.67
CA ARG A 266 -0.91 75.34 32.86
C ARG A 266 -1.92 76.36 32.35
N VAL A 267 -2.48 76.19 31.16
CA VAL A 267 -3.47 77.12 30.58
C VAL A 267 -4.74 77.16 31.43
N THR A 268 -5.19 76.02 31.93
CA THR A 268 -6.36 75.92 32.82
C THR A 268 -6.09 76.47 34.23
N SER A 269 -4.86 76.31 34.77
CA SER A 269 -4.44 76.83 36.07
C SER A 269 -4.09 78.33 36.07
N SER A 270 -3.67 78.91 34.95
CA SER A 270 -3.16 80.30 34.87
C SER A 270 -4.25 81.37 34.76
N GLY A 271 -5.54 81.02 34.83
CA GLY A 271 -6.63 82.00 34.94
C GLY A 271 -7.28 82.46 33.63
N GLY A 272 -7.33 81.62 32.59
CA GLY A 272 -8.14 81.87 31.39
C GLY A 272 -9.62 81.52 31.58
N GLY A 273 -10.36 82.36 32.30
CA GLY A 273 -11.83 82.29 32.37
C GLY A 273 -12.47 82.78 31.06
N GLY A 274 -13.38 81.96 30.49
CA GLY A 274 -14.30 82.37 29.43
C GLY A 274 -14.57 81.30 28.37
N GLY A 275 -15.68 80.57 28.50
CA GLY A 275 -16.35 79.87 27.39
C GLY A 275 -15.81 78.49 26.97
N ASP A 276 -14.52 78.36 26.66
CA ASP A 276 -14.05 77.22 25.85
C ASP A 276 -13.78 75.91 26.60
N THR A 277 -13.68 75.93 27.93
CA THR A 277 -13.40 74.73 28.74
C THR A 277 -14.61 73.80 28.91
N ALA A 278 -15.84 74.32 28.85
CA ALA A 278 -17.05 73.50 28.81
C ALA A 278 -17.16 72.77 27.47
N THR A 279 -16.96 73.49 26.36
CA THR A 279 -16.94 72.96 24.99
C THR A 279 -15.89 71.87 24.82
N TYR A 280 -14.71 72.01 25.42
CA TYR A 280 -13.65 71.00 25.32
C TYR A 280 -13.96 69.70 26.07
N LYS A 281 -14.55 69.79 27.27
CA LYS A 281 -15.01 68.60 28.00
C LYS A 281 -16.12 67.87 27.24
N GLU A 282 -17.08 68.63 26.69
CA GLU A 282 -18.13 68.09 25.84
C GLU A 282 -17.55 67.40 24.60
N LEU A 283 -16.58 68.00 23.92
CA LEU A 283 -15.88 67.39 22.76
C LEU A 283 -15.13 66.09 23.13
N VAL A 284 -14.53 66.02 24.32
CA VAL A 284 -13.84 64.80 24.79
C VAL A 284 -14.85 63.70 25.11
N GLU A 285 -15.96 64.04 25.77
CA GLU A 285 -17.05 63.10 26.05
C GLU A 285 -17.70 62.61 24.74
N GLU A 286 -17.96 63.51 23.79
CA GLU A 286 -18.50 63.19 22.47
C GLU A 286 -17.55 62.26 21.70
N ARG A 287 -16.24 62.50 21.76
CA ARG A 287 -15.23 61.61 21.15
C ARG A 287 -15.25 60.21 21.75
N GLU A 288 -15.37 60.09 23.07
CA GLU A 288 -15.42 58.77 23.72
C GLU A 288 -16.76 58.06 23.46
N GLN A 289 -17.88 58.79 23.35
CA GLN A 289 -19.16 58.23 22.89
C GLN A 289 -19.07 57.70 21.45
N TYR A 290 -18.45 58.45 20.53
CA TYR A 290 -18.21 57.98 19.16
C TYR A 290 -17.30 56.75 19.10
N ARG A 291 -16.30 56.65 19.98
CA ARG A 291 -15.45 55.45 20.08
C ARG A 291 -16.20 54.24 20.62
N ALA A 292 -17.09 54.45 21.58
CA ALA A 292 -17.94 53.38 22.10
C ALA A 292 -18.88 52.86 21.01
N SER A 293 -19.54 53.76 20.28
CA SER A 293 -20.43 53.38 19.18
C SER A 293 -19.69 52.69 18.02
N GLN A 294 -18.46 53.13 17.69
CA GLN A 294 -17.61 52.42 16.72
C GLN A 294 -17.30 50.99 17.16
N ARG A 295 -16.93 50.77 18.44
CA ARG A 295 -16.66 49.42 18.97
C ARG A 295 -17.91 48.53 18.93
N GLU A 296 -19.07 49.08 19.23
CA GLU A 296 -20.32 48.34 19.16
C GLU A 296 -20.68 47.96 17.72
N ASN A 297 -20.50 48.88 16.77
CA ASN A 297 -20.72 48.62 15.35
C ASN A 297 -19.76 47.55 14.79
N LEU A 298 -18.49 47.58 15.22
CA LEU A 298 -17.52 46.53 14.86
C LEU A 298 -17.95 45.16 15.38
N ARG A 299 -18.41 45.06 16.63
CA ARG A 299 -18.94 43.80 17.18
C ARG A 299 -20.15 43.30 16.39
N LYS A 300 -21.08 44.18 16.03
CA LYS A 300 -22.23 43.83 15.18
C LYS A 300 -21.77 43.29 13.82
N GLN A 301 -20.75 43.89 13.21
CA GLN A 301 -20.17 43.40 11.95
C GLN A 301 -19.52 42.02 12.11
N GLU A 302 -18.75 41.80 13.18
CA GLU A 302 -18.14 40.50 13.47
C GLU A 302 -19.18 39.39 13.69
N GLU A 303 -20.29 39.70 14.36
CA GLU A 303 -21.40 38.76 14.54
C GLU A 303 -22.09 38.42 13.22
N ILE A 304 -22.25 39.39 12.32
CA ILE A 304 -22.80 39.17 10.98
C ILE A 304 -21.86 38.27 10.14
N LEU A 305 -20.56 38.54 10.21
CA LEU A 305 -19.52 37.81 9.46
C LEU A 305 -19.33 36.38 9.97
N SER A 306 -19.47 36.14 11.27
CA SER A 306 -19.38 34.80 11.88
C SER A 306 -20.69 34.00 11.82
N GLY A 307 -21.82 34.69 11.56
CA GLY A 307 -23.14 34.09 11.48
C GLY A 307 -23.45 33.43 10.13
N ARG A 308 -24.59 33.82 9.51
CA ARG A 308 -25.10 33.14 8.30
C ARG A 308 -24.54 33.70 7.00
N LEU A 309 -23.87 34.85 7.04
CA LEU A 309 -23.34 35.53 5.84
C LEU A 309 -22.38 34.64 5.04
N PRO A 310 -21.40 33.92 5.64
CA PRO A 310 -20.48 33.06 4.89
C PRO A 310 -21.20 31.99 4.07
N PHE A 311 -22.30 31.44 4.60
CA PHE A 311 -23.09 30.43 3.89
C PHE A 311 -23.87 31.02 2.71
N HIS A 312 -24.24 32.30 2.75
CA HIS A 312 -24.86 32.95 1.60
C HIS A 312 -23.86 33.38 0.52
N LEU A 313 -22.59 33.61 0.90
CA LEU A 313 -21.49 33.92 -0.02
C LEU A 313 -20.96 32.65 -0.72
N ALA A 314 -21.12 31.49 -0.10
CA ALA A 314 -20.78 30.20 -0.71
C ALA A 314 -21.71 29.87 -1.89
N SER A 315 -21.15 29.24 -2.93
CA SER A 315 -21.95 28.85 -4.09
C SER A 315 -22.95 27.75 -3.72
N LYS A 316 -24.15 27.81 -4.32
CA LYS A 316 -25.21 26.82 -4.09
C LYS A 316 -24.73 25.38 -4.33
N ALA A 317 -23.91 25.18 -5.36
CA ALA A 317 -23.34 23.86 -5.69
C ALA A 317 -22.46 23.29 -4.56
N ILE A 318 -21.66 24.12 -3.89
CA ILE A 318 -20.81 23.68 -2.78
C ILE A 318 -21.68 23.32 -1.56
N LEU A 319 -22.70 24.13 -1.27
CA LEU A 319 -23.63 23.86 -0.17
C LEU A 319 -24.45 22.60 -0.38
N ASP A 320 -24.93 22.37 -1.60
CA ASP A 320 -25.70 21.17 -1.95
C ASP A 320 -24.81 19.91 -1.85
N ARG A 321 -23.55 19.99 -2.29
CA ARG A 321 -22.57 18.90 -2.11
C ARG A 321 -22.29 18.62 -0.64
N MET A 322 -22.07 19.67 0.17
CA MET A 322 -21.85 19.53 1.61
C MET A 322 -23.09 18.93 2.31
N ARG A 323 -24.29 19.34 1.90
CA ARG A 323 -25.54 18.78 2.41
C ARG A 323 -25.65 17.29 2.12
N HIS A 324 -25.50 16.88 0.86
CA HIS A 324 -25.58 15.48 0.48
C HIS A 324 -24.55 14.62 1.21
N GLN A 325 -23.32 15.13 1.33
CA GLN A 325 -22.26 14.47 2.09
C GLN A 325 -22.64 14.29 3.57
N LEU A 326 -23.13 15.35 4.22
CA LEU A 326 -23.54 15.28 5.62
C LEU A 326 -24.76 14.36 5.84
N GLU A 327 -25.73 14.35 4.92
CA GLU A 327 -26.88 13.45 4.99
C GLU A 327 -26.46 11.97 4.83
N ALA A 328 -25.58 11.69 3.88
CA ALA A 328 -25.03 10.35 3.67
C ALA A 328 -24.19 9.87 4.86
N GLU A 329 -23.39 10.76 5.46
CA GLU A 329 -22.65 10.46 6.70
C GLU A 329 -23.58 10.21 7.89
N VAL A 330 -24.65 11.00 8.06
CA VAL A 330 -25.63 10.78 9.13
C VAL A 330 -26.33 9.42 8.97
N ARG A 331 -26.64 9.00 7.74
CA ARG A 331 -27.22 7.68 7.47
C ARG A 331 -26.24 6.55 7.76
N TYR A 332 -25.00 6.69 7.33
CA TYR A 332 -23.93 5.72 7.63
C TYR A 332 -23.79 5.50 9.13
N PHE A 333 -23.68 6.58 9.90
CA PHE A 333 -23.53 6.50 11.36
C PHE A 333 -24.77 5.96 12.07
N LYS A 334 -25.97 6.17 11.52
CA LYS A 334 -27.19 5.55 12.04
C LYS A 334 -27.17 4.03 11.81
N TRP A 335 -26.81 3.59 10.61
CA TRP A 335 -26.65 2.18 10.28
C TRP A 335 -25.55 1.50 11.13
N GLU A 336 -24.41 2.17 11.32
CA GLU A 336 -23.32 1.67 12.17
C GLU A 336 -23.75 1.53 13.63
N GLY A 337 -24.51 2.51 14.15
CA GLY A 337 -25.11 2.44 15.48
C GLY A 337 -26.11 1.29 15.63
N GLU A 338 -26.97 1.06 14.63
CA GLU A 338 -27.92 -0.07 14.61
C GLU A 338 -27.18 -1.42 14.57
N LYS A 339 -26.10 -1.52 13.77
CA LYS A 339 -25.23 -2.71 13.73
C LYS A 339 -24.62 -3.01 15.11
N LEU A 340 -24.00 -2.01 15.74
CA LEU A 340 -23.38 -2.16 17.07
C LEU A 340 -24.41 -2.51 18.16
N ALA A 341 -25.61 -1.93 18.09
CA ALA A 341 -26.68 -2.23 19.04
C ALA A 341 -27.20 -3.68 18.93
N LEU A 342 -27.02 -4.33 17.78
CA LEU A 342 -27.46 -5.71 17.52
C LEU A 342 -26.37 -6.76 17.81
N GLU A 343 -25.12 -6.36 18.02
CA GLU A 343 -24.03 -7.28 18.39
C GLU A 343 -24.29 -8.04 19.72
N PRO A 344 -24.82 -7.42 20.79
CA PRO A 344 -25.17 -8.16 22.01
C PRO A 344 -26.24 -9.24 21.75
N ARG A 345 -27.25 -8.93 20.92
CA ARG A 345 -28.30 -9.88 20.55
C ARG A 345 -27.78 -11.07 19.74
N LYS A 346 -26.71 -10.88 18.95
CA LYS A 346 -26.01 -11.98 18.27
C LYS A 346 -25.44 -12.99 19.27
N ASN A 347 -24.82 -12.51 20.35
CA ASN A 347 -24.25 -13.35 21.39
C ASN A 347 -25.33 -14.06 22.22
N GLU A 348 -26.44 -13.37 22.50
CA GLU A 348 -27.63 -13.98 23.11
C GLU A 348 -28.23 -15.08 22.21
N PHE A 349 -28.39 -14.82 20.91
CA PHE A 349 -28.87 -15.81 19.95
C PHE A 349 -27.95 -17.02 19.85
N ARG A 350 -26.62 -16.82 19.85
CA ARG A 350 -25.62 -17.90 19.88
C ARG A 350 -25.79 -18.75 21.14
N SER A 351 -25.90 -18.12 22.30
CA SER A 351 -26.06 -18.80 23.58
C SER A 351 -27.39 -19.59 23.63
N ALA A 352 -28.47 -19.01 23.09
CA ALA A 352 -29.77 -19.69 23.00
C ALA A 352 -29.73 -20.89 22.04
N LEU A 353 -29.03 -20.77 20.90
CA LEU A 353 -28.88 -21.86 19.94
C LEU A 353 -28.08 -23.04 20.53
N GLU A 354 -27.05 -22.76 21.32
CA GLU A 354 -26.26 -23.80 22.01
C GLU A 354 -27.05 -24.49 23.13
N GLN A 355 -28.03 -23.81 23.73
CA GLN A 355 -28.89 -24.36 24.78
C GLN A 355 -30.07 -25.18 24.26
N GLN A 356 -30.46 -25.05 22.99
CA GLN A 356 -31.55 -25.84 22.42
C GLN A 356 -31.08 -27.25 22.02
N ALA A 357 -31.63 -28.25 22.72
CA ALA A 357 -31.30 -29.66 22.53
C ALA A 357 -32.24 -30.40 21.53
N ILE A 358 -33.17 -29.69 20.89
CA ILE A 358 -34.21 -30.28 20.02
C ILE A 358 -34.28 -29.47 18.71
N PRO A 359 -34.23 -30.11 17.53
CA PRO A 359 -34.07 -31.55 17.29
C PRO A 359 -32.64 -32.05 17.57
N LEU A 360 -32.52 -33.31 18.01
CA LEU A 360 -31.21 -33.94 18.18
C LEU A 360 -30.48 -34.04 16.84
N ILE A 361 -29.23 -33.59 16.81
CA ILE A 361 -28.33 -33.75 15.66
C ILE A 361 -27.61 -35.09 15.83
N ASP A 362 -28.00 -36.09 15.05
CA ASP A 362 -27.38 -37.42 15.02
C ASP A 362 -26.77 -37.71 13.63
N PRO A 363 -25.45 -37.96 13.51
CA PRO A 363 -24.45 -37.99 14.58
C PRO A 363 -24.13 -36.62 15.18
N PRO A 364 -23.65 -36.55 16.44
CA PRO A 364 -23.33 -35.29 17.11
C PRO A 364 -22.22 -34.55 16.35
N LEU A 365 -22.39 -33.23 16.23
CA LEU A 365 -21.42 -32.38 15.54
C LEU A 365 -20.04 -32.47 16.21
N SER A 366 -19.02 -32.80 15.42
CA SER A 366 -17.63 -32.76 15.85
C SER A 366 -17.18 -31.32 16.13
N GLU A 367 -16.09 -31.12 16.89
CA GLU A 367 -15.56 -29.78 17.19
C GLU A 367 -15.29 -28.96 15.92
N GLY A 368 -14.77 -29.61 14.87
CA GLY A 368 -14.56 -28.96 13.57
C GLY A 368 -15.86 -28.55 12.87
N GLN A 369 -16.93 -29.33 13.01
CA GLN A 369 -18.24 -29.00 12.44
C GLN A 369 -18.94 -27.87 13.23
N ARG A 370 -18.77 -27.84 14.56
CA ARG A 370 -19.26 -26.73 15.39
C ARG A 370 -18.55 -25.42 15.07
N ALA A 371 -17.23 -25.46 14.90
CA ALA A 371 -16.45 -24.31 14.46
C ALA A 371 -16.91 -23.81 13.08
N ALA A 372 -17.15 -24.72 12.13
CA ALA A 372 -17.67 -24.37 10.80
C ALA A 372 -19.09 -23.78 10.86
N LEU A 373 -19.96 -24.28 11.74
CA LEU A 373 -21.30 -23.73 11.94
C LEU A 373 -21.24 -22.31 12.52
N ASN A 374 -20.38 -22.09 13.52
CA ASN A 374 -20.16 -20.77 14.10
C ASN A 374 -19.61 -19.77 13.07
N GLN A 375 -18.65 -20.19 12.25
CA GLN A 375 -18.16 -19.35 11.14
C GLN A 375 -19.25 -19.04 10.11
N ARG A 376 -20.14 -19.99 9.81
CA ARG A 376 -21.29 -19.75 8.91
C ARG A 376 -22.30 -18.80 9.51
N LEU A 377 -22.58 -18.89 10.82
CA LEU A 377 -23.44 -17.94 11.52
C LEU A 377 -22.83 -16.54 11.53
N ASP A 378 -21.52 -16.44 11.73
CA ASP A 378 -20.81 -15.16 11.68
C ASP A 378 -20.85 -14.55 10.27
N ALA A 379 -20.66 -15.37 9.23
CA ALA A 379 -20.77 -14.93 7.83
C ALA A 379 -22.21 -14.54 7.45
N ALA A 380 -23.22 -15.31 7.87
CA ALA A 380 -24.62 -15.01 7.62
C ALA A 380 -25.05 -13.72 8.34
N TRP A 381 -24.59 -13.51 9.57
CA TRP A 381 -24.83 -12.27 10.30
C TRP A 381 -24.14 -11.09 9.62
N ALA A 382 -22.89 -11.24 9.18
CA ALA A 382 -22.18 -10.18 8.46
C ALA A 382 -22.87 -9.81 7.14
N ALA A 383 -23.45 -10.80 6.43
CA ALA A 383 -24.19 -10.58 5.18
C ALA A 383 -25.49 -9.77 5.36
N LEU A 384 -26.08 -9.74 6.58
CA LEU A 384 -27.25 -8.90 6.85
C LEU A 384 -26.91 -7.40 6.90
N PHE A 385 -25.64 -7.08 7.17
CA PHE A 385 -25.18 -5.69 7.29
C PHE A 385 -24.31 -5.27 6.11
N TYR A 386 -23.75 -6.20 5.34
CA TYR A 386 -22.87 -5.91 4.21
C TYR A 386 -23.50 -6.33 2.88
N PRO A 387 -23.52 -5.46 1.85
CA PRO A 387 -23.01 -4.08 1.83
C PRO A 387 -23.92 -3.09 2.61
N PRO A 388 -23.37 -1.94 3.07
CA PRO A 388 -24.21 -0.87 3.61
C PRO A 388 -25.22 -0.40 2.55
N PRO A 389 -26.36 0.18 2.95
CA PRO A 389 -27.34 0.72 1.99
C PRO A 389 -26.70 1.73 1.03
N ASP A 390 -27.12 1.71 -0.24
CA ASP A 390 -26.58 2.56 -1.33
C ASP A 390 -26.63 4.08 -1.02
N ASP A 391 -27.48 4.49 -0.08
CA ASP A 391 -27.63 5.89 0.35
C ASP A 391 -26.62 6.34 1.42
N CYS A 392 -25.71 5.46 1.86
CA CYS A 392 -24.69 5.76 2.86
C CYS A 392 -23.43 6.39 2.23
N ALA A 393 -22.67 7.14 3.04
CA ALA A 393 -21.42 7.72 2.56
C ALA A 393 -20.33 6.65 2.39
N ASP A 394 -19.77 6.52 1.18
CA ASP A 394 -18.60 5.66 0.91
C ASP A 394 -17.35 6.10 1.68
N LYS A 395 -17.22 7.42 1.92
CA LYS A 395 -16.10 8.02 2.62
C LYS A 395 -16.60 9.09 3.60
N ILE A 396 -16.14 9.00 4.84
CA ILE A 396 -16.37 10.00 5.88
C ILE A 396 -15.36 11.15 5.67
N VAL A 397 -15.86 12.33 5.31
CA VAL A 397 -15.03 13.52 5.06
C VAL A 397 -14.95 14.38 6.31
N HIS A 398 -16.05 14.51 7.05
CA HIS A 398 -16.14 15.42 8.20
C HIS A 398 -15.95 14.71 9.54
N SER A 399 -14.89 13.92 9.70
CA SER A 399 -14.63 13.13 10.92
C SER A 399 -14.49 13.98 12.20
N TYR A 400 -14.06 15.25 12.08
CA TYR A 400 -13.92 16.21 13.18
C TYR A 400 -15.26 16.62 13.81
N LEU A 401 -16.39 16.39 13.14
CA LEU A 401 -17.70 16.65 13.73
C LEU A 401 -18.03 15.50 14.69
N SER A 402 -18.30 15.84 15.96
CA SER A 402 -18.56 14.81 16.98
C SER A 402 -19.89 14.09 16.74
N MET A 403 -19.88 12.78 17.03
CA MET A 403 -21.04 11.89 16.91
C MET A 403 -22.03 12.11 18.07
N GLN A 404 -21.52 12.41 19.27
CA GLN A 404 -22.29 12.51 20.51
C GLN A 404 -23.11 13.80 20.64
N ASN A 405 -22.65 14.92 20.03
CA ASN A 405 -23.27 16.24 20.27
C ASN A 405 -24.22 16.70 19.14
N GLY A 406 -24.62 15.82 18.22
CA GLY A 406 -25.58 16.18 17.16
C GLY A 406 -25.11 17.30 16.21
N GLN A 407 -23.81 17.62 16.19
CA GLN A 407 -23.25 18.75 15.45
C GLN A 407 -23.49 18.67 13.94
N ARG A 408 -23.48 17.46 13.35
CA ARG A 408 -23.84 17.28 11.94
C ARG A 408 -25.30 17.67 11.67
N ARG A 409 -26.22 17.37 12.59
CA ARG A 409 -27.64 17.73 12.47
C ARG A 409 -27.86 19.23 12.66
N SER A 410 -27.13 19.86 13.58
CA SER A 410 -27.22 21.32 13.76
C SER A 410 -26.72 22.05 12.52
N ILE A 411 -25.60 21.64 11.94
CA ILE A 411 -25.09 22.20 10.68
C ILE A 411 -26.08 21.99 9.53
N LEU A 412 -26.65 20.79 9.38
CA LEU A 412 -27.71 20.54 8.39
C LEU A 412 -28.90 21.51 8.58
N SER A 413 -29.35 21.72 9.82
CA SER A 413 -30.45 22.66 10.11
C SER A 413 -30.11 24.11 9.73
N VAL A 414 -28.84 24.53 9.93
CA VAL A 414 -28.36 25.86 9.53
C VAL A 414 -28.33 25.98 8.02
N LEU A 415 -27.87 24.94 7.31
CA LEU A 415 -27.84 24.87 5.84
C LEU A 415 -29.25 24.86 5.21
N PHE A 416 -30.23 24.22 5.86
CA PHE A 416 -31.62 24.27 5.41
C PHE A 416 -32.24 25.66 5.62
N ARG A 417 -31.98 26.28 6.78
CA ARG A 417 -32.49 27.61 7.10
C ARG A 417 -31.87 28.68 6.20
N SER A 418 -30.57 28.60 5.92
CA SER A 418 -29.89 29.53 5.00
C SER A 418 -30.38 29.36 3.55
N ALA A 419 -30.75 28.16 3.13
CA ALA A 419 -31.37 27.94 1.82
C ALA A 419 -32.80 28.51 1.71
N SER A 420 -33.56 28.52 2.82
CA SER A 420 -34.96 29.02 2.83
C SER A 420 -35.09 30.54 2.84
N VAL A 421 -34.12 31.27 3.40
CA VAL A 421 -34.15 32.72 3.50
C VAL A 421 -33.38 33.32 2.33
N ARG A 422 -34.04 34.11 1.47
CA ARG A 422 -33.35 34.84 0.40
C ARG A 422 -32.33 35.80 1.03
N PHE A 423 -31.12 35.85 0.48
CA PHE A 423 -30.05 36.75 0.94
C PHE A 423 -30.53 38.19 1.15
N ARG A 424 -31.34 38.72 0.22
CA ARG A 424 -31.95 40.06 0.34
C ARG A 424 -32.82 40.23 1.58
N THR A 425 -33.57 39.20 1.99
CA THR A 425 -34.41 39.23 3.19
C THR A 425 -33.56 39.13 4.46
N TYR A 426 -32.49 38.32 4.44
CA TYR A 426 -31.54 38.22 5.54
C TYR A 426 -30.83 39.56 5.81
N CYS A 427 -30.30 40.19 4.75
CA CYS A 427 -29.67 41.52 4.87
C CYS A 427 -30.66 42.59 5.34
N ARG A 428 -31.93 42.53 4.92
CA ARG A 428 -32.96 43.49 5.33
C ARG A 428 -33.35 43.36 6.80
N ASN A 429 -33.38 42.14 7.33
CA ASN A 429 -33.64 41.87 8.75
C ASN A 429 -32.46 42.21 9.67
N MET A 430 -31.26 42.39 9.13
CA MET A 430 -30.06 42.82 9.88
C MET A 430 -29.79 44.33 9.76
N ALA A 431 -30.39 44.99 8.77
CA ALA A 431 -30.27 46.44 8.56
C ALA A 431 -31.30 47.26 9.35
N ASN A 432 -32.38 46.61 9.81
CA ASN A 432 -33.32 47.12 10.81
C ASN A 432 -32.90 46.62 12.18
#